data_AF-A0A420SQ74-F1
#
_entry.id   AF-A0A420SQ74-F1
#
_cell.length_a   1.000
_cell.length_b   1.000
_cell.length_c   1.000
_cell.angle_alpha   90.00
_cell.angle_beta   90.00
_cell.angle_gamma   90.00
#
_symmetry.space_group_name_H-M   'P 1'
#
loop_
_entity.id
_entity.type
_entity.pdbx_description
1 polymer ?
#
loop_
_entity_poly.entity_id
_entity_poly.type
_entity_poly.pdbx_seq_one_letter_code
_entity_poly.pdbx_strand_id
1 'polypeptide(L)'
;MDIPDLTSRLLANLERLDHNVVQTSLEVSPEELNDYIYEFFQDIQTFPKGDAKVSQSVWREVFFRIPFLWDLAVEAVYDKTASDMEEVEKWNWEKLTRQVMSSPHPTPSDAASYRDEGIWSYADVGLDVPGGFTNRRRIWQILEDMRWEDVQVKGSIE
;
A
#
# COMPACT_ATOMS: atom_id res chain seq x y z
N MET A 1 -11.95 -11.31 -7.66
CA MET A 1 -11.11 -11.90 -8.72
C MET A 1 -9.71 -11.87 -8.18
N ASP A 2 -9.14 -13.05 -8.00
CA ASP A 2 -7.89 -13.23 -7.27
C ASP A 2 -6.73 -13.17 -8.27
N ILE A 3 -5.64 -12.54 -7.88
CA ILE A 3 -4.42 -12.47 -8.68
C ILE A 3 -3.55 -13.68 -8.30
N PRO A 4 -3.27 -14.59 -9.24
CA PRO A 4 -2.39 -15.73 -8.97
C PRO A 4 -1.03 -15.28 -8.44
N ASP A 5 -0.52 -16.00 -7.45
CA ASP A 5 0.79 -15.79 -6.82
C ASP A 5 1.00 -14.40 -6.18
N LEU A 6 -0.06 -13.61 -5.97
CA LEU A 6 0.08 -12.27 -5.41
C LEU A 6 0.70 -12.30 -4.01
N THR A 7 0.13 -13.08 -3.10
CA THR A 7 0.62 -13.14 -1.71
C THR A 7 2.05 -13.68 -1.65
N SER A 8 2.37 -14.74 -2.40
CA SER A 8 3.71 -15.31 -2.41
C SER A 8 4.75 -14.33 -2.98
N ARG A 9 4.42 -13.58 -4.04
CA ARG A 9 5.27 -12.51 -4.60
C ARG A 9 5.44 -11.34 -3.63
N LEU A 10 4.37 -10.84 -3.03
CA LEU A 10 4.45 -9.75 -2.03
C LEU A 10 5.36 -10.16 -0.86
N LEU A 11 5.15 -11.36 -0.33
CA LEU A 11 5.97 -11.89 0.74
C LEU A 11 7.43 -12.13 0.32
N ALA A 12 7.72 -12.41 -0.94
CA ALA A 12 9.10 -12.54 -1.43
C ALA A 12 9.87 -11.21 -1.40
N ASN A 13 9.17 -10.07 -1.43
CA ASN A 13 9.75 -8.73 -1.27
C ASN A 13 9.93 -8.32 0.20
N LEU A 14 9.40 -9.10 1.16
CA LEU A 14 9.51 -8.79 2.58
C LEU A 14 10.93 -9.12 3.09
N GLU A 15 11.64 -8.09 3.52
CA GLU A 15 13.02 -8.18 4.00
C GLU A 15 13.08 -8.26 5.53
N ARG A 16 14.13 -8.88 6.07
CA ARG A 16 14.39 -8.82 7.51
C ARG A 16 15.03 -7.48 7.86
N LEU A 17 14.66 -6.92 9.00
CA LEU A 17 15.33 -5.76 9.57
C LEU A 17 16.70 -6.17 10.12
N ASP A 18 17.71 -5.32 9.88
CA ASP A 18 18.99 -5.47 10.56
C ASP A 18 18.79 -5.28 12.07
N HIS A 19 19.47 -6.12 12.86
CA HIS A 19 19.37 -6.15 14.33
C HIS A 19 19.66 -4.82 15.05
N ASN A 20 20.06 -3.77 14.34
CA ASN A 20 20.38 -2.45 14.88
C ASN A 20 19.23 -1.44 14.80
N VAL A 21 18.10 -1.77 14.15
CA VAL A 21 16.96 -0.86 14.04
C VAL A 21 16.01 -1.08 15.22
N VAL A 22 16.30 -0.44 16.36
CA VAL A 22 15.31 -0.34 17.44
C VAL A 22 14.18 0.57 16.96
N GLN A 23 13.01 -0.01 16.76
CA GLN A 23 11.76 0.71 16.53
C GLN A 23 11.07 0.90 17.88
N THR A 24 10.56 2.11 18.11
CA THR A 24 9.75 2.38 19.30
C THR A 24 8.39 1.75 19.12
N SER A 25 7.96 0.96 20.10
CA SER A 25 6.59 0.48 20.19
C SER A 25 5.68 1.67 20.51
N LEU A 26 5.09 2.26 19.49
CA LEU A 26 3.90 3.09 19.67
C LEU A 26 2.71 2.12 19.72
N GLU A 27 2.06 2.04 20.87
CA GLU A 27 0.72 1.46 20.94
C GLU A 27 -0.21 2.45 20.24
N VAL A 28 -0.73 2.06 19.08
CA VAL A 28 -1.62 2.87 18.25
C VAL A 28 -3.05 2.37 18.40
N SER A 29 -3.99 3.27 18.68
CA SER A 29 -5.43 3.00 18.74
C SER A 29 -5.96 2.55 17.36
N PRO A 30 -7.05 1.75 17.30
CA PRO A 30 -7.75 1.48 16.04
C PRO A 30 -8.20 2.73 15.28
N GLU A 31 -8.52 3.81 16.00
CA GLU A 31 -8.89 5.11 15.41
C GLU A 31 -7.66 5.78 14.79
N GLU A 32 -6.55 5.85 15.52
CA GLU A 32 -5.28 6.38 15.01
C GLU A 32 -4.75 5.56 13.82
N LEU A 33 -4.95 4.24 13.81
CA LEU A 33 -4.67 3.38 12.67
C LEU A 33 -5.49 3.74 11.44
N ASN A 34 -6.78 4.05 11.63
CA ASN A 34 -7.65 4.47 10.52
C ASN A 34 -7.28 5.85 10.02
N ASP A 35 -6.93 6.77 10.92
CA ASP A 35 -6.42 8.09 10.56
C ASP A 35 -5.10 7.95 9.77
N TYR A 36 -4.17 7.10 10.21
CA TYR A 36 -2.95 6.81 9.46
C TYR A 36 -3.23 6.27 8.06
N ILE A 37 -4.16 5.33 7.95
CA ILE A 37 -4.56 4.78 6.66
C ILE A 37 -5.17 5.88 5.78
N TYR A 38 -6.06 6.69 6.32
CA TYR A 38 -6.73 7.76 5.60
C TYR A 38 -5.76 8.86 5.15
N GLU A 39 -4.86 9.30 6.03
CA GLU A 39 -3.78 10.24 5.69
C GLU A 39 -2.86 9.65 4.62
N PHE A 40 -2.49 8.37 4.73
CA PHE A 40 -1.67 7.67 3.73
C PHE A 40 -2.37 7.68 2.36
N PHE A 41 -3.69 7.48 2.33
CA PHE A 41 -4.49 7.48 1.11
C PHE A 41 -4.70 8.88 0.51
N GLN A 42 -4.81 9.92 1.34
CA GLN A 42 -5.00 11.29 0.86
C GLN A 42 -3.72 11.92 0.32
N ASP A 43 -2.57 11.57 0.88
CA ASP A 43 -1.30 12.05 0.39
C ASP A 43 -0.20 11.00 0.67
N ILE A 44 0.13 10.22 -0.37
CA ILE A 44 1.20 9.20 -0.32
C ILE A 44 2.55 9.83 0.11
N GLN A 45 2.69 11.16 0.04
CA GLN A 45 3.86 11.91 0.49
C GLN A 45 3.77 12.48 1.91
N THR A 46 2.62 12.52 2.58
CA THR A 46 2.49 13.11 3.93
C THR A 46 2.80 12.17 5.07
N PHE A 47 2.90 10.86 4.85
CA PHE A 47 3.32 9.99 5.93
C PHE A 47 4.71 10.44 6.38
N PRO A 48 4.87 10.92 7.64
CA PRO A 48 6.06 11.65 8.04
C PRO A 48 7.29 10.84 7.71
N LYS A 49 8.13 11.35 6.80
CA LYS A 49 9.45 10.79 6.51
C LYS A 49 10.41 10.90 7.70
N GLY A 50 9.98 11.53 8.80
CA GLY A 50 10.79 11.83 9.97
C GLY A 50 9.99 11.79 11.27
N ASP A 51 10.65 11.21 12.27
CA ASP A 51 10.52 11.41 13.72
C ASP A 51 9.62 10.48 14.53
N ALA A 52 8.56 9.87 13.97
CA ALA A 52 7.81 8.81 14.67
C ALA A 52 8.12 7.42 14.09
N LYS A 53 9.00 6.65 14.75
CA LYS A 53 9.21 5.24 14.42
C LYS A 53 8.00 4.44 14.90
N VAL A 54 7.11 4.14 13.96
CA VAL A 54 5.97 3.22 14.14
C VAL A 54 6.49 1.77 14.12
N SER A 55 5.95 0.91 14.99
CA SER A 55 6.37 -0.50 15.07
C SER A 55 5.99 -1.30 13.82
N GLN A 56 6.68 -2.41 13.57
CA GLN A 56 6.37 -3.24 12.40
C GLN A 56 5.07 -4.00 12.56
N SER A 57 4.67 -4.31 13.79
CA SER A 57 3.32 -4.81 14.09
C SER A 57 2.24 -3.85 13.57
N VAL A 58 2.38 -2.55 13.82
CA VAL A 58 1.44 -1.54 13.31
C VAL A 58 1.49 -1.47 11.78
N TRP A 59 2.68 -1.46 11.17
CA TRP A 59 2.82 -1.47 9.71
C TRP A 59 2.20 -2.70 9.05
N ARG A 60 2.25 -3.86 9.70
CA ARG A 60 1.58 -5.09 9.26
C ARG A 60 0.07 -4.95 9.34
N GLU A 61 -0.47 -4.36 10.42
CA GLU A 61 -1.91 -4.10 10.51
C GLU A 61 -2.38 -3.12 9.43
N VAL A 62 -1.59 -2.08 9.14
CA VAL A 62 -1.84 -1.18 8.00
C VAL A 62 -1.85 -1.95 6.69
N PHE A 63 -0.86 -2.84 6.46
CA PHE A 63 -0.77 -3.67 5.26
C PHE A 63 -2.05 -4.50 5.01
N PHE A 64 -2.57 -5.15 6.06
CA PHE A 64 -3.79 -5.95 5.95
C PHE A 64 -5.06 -5.12 5.68
N ARG A 65 -5.04 -3.82 6.00
CA ARG A 65 -6.18 -2.91 5.79
C ARG A 65 -6.15 -2.19 4.44
N ILE A 66 -5.15 -2.45 3.60
CA ILE A 66 -5.08 -1.84 2.26
C ILE A 66 -6.27 -2.35 1.42
N PRO A 67 -7.20 -1.48 0.97
CA PRO A 67 -8.44 -1.92 0.33
C PRO A 67 -8.23 -2.71 -0.95
N PHE A 68 -7.21 -2.40 -1.74
CA PHE A 68 -6.91 -3.10 -2.99
C PHE A 68 -6.08 -4.40 -2.80
N LEU A 69 -5.86 -4.83 -1.56
CA LEU A 69 -5.25 -6.12 -1.21
C LEU A 69 -6.27 -7.15 -0.69
N TRP A 70 -7.53 -7.07 -1.15
CA TRP A 70 -8.63 -7.92 -0.65
C TRP A 70 -8.44 -9.44 -0.83
N ASP A 71 -7.53 -9.90 -1.69
CA ASP A 71 -7.28 -11.31 -2.01
C ASP A 71 -5.98 -11.84 -1.38
N LEU A 72 -5.47 -11.19 -0.33
CA LEU A 72 -4.36 -11.71 0.45
C LEU A 72 -4.75 -13.04 1.13
N ALA A 73 -3.94 -14.07 0.91
CA ALA A 73 -3.98 -15.28 1.72
C ALA A 73 -3.38 -15.02 3.10
N VAL A 74 -4.20 -14.53 4.02
CA VAL A 74 -3.80 -14.13 5.39
C VAL A 74 -3.06 -15.25 6.13
N GLU A 75 -3.47 -16.50 5.96
CA GLU A 75 -2.80 -17.67 6.55
C GLU A 75 -1.34 -17.79 6.08
N ALA A 76 -1.08 -17.64 4.78
CA ALA A 76 0.27 -17.70 4.22
C ALA A 76 1.17 -16.56 4.73
N VAL A 77 0.58 -15.41 5.06
CA VAL A 77 1.31 -14.30 5.69
C VAL A 77 1.75 -14.69 7.11
N TYR A 78 0.81 -15.19 7.93
CA TYR A 78 1.11 -15.64 9.29
C TYR A 78 2.12 -16.79 9.32
N ASP A 79 2.03 -17.74 8.39
CA ASP A 79 2.96 -18.87 8.29
C ASP A 79 4.40 -18.39 8.03
N LYS A 80 4.58 -17.34 7.21
CA LYS A 80 5.91 -16.82 6.89
C LYS A 80 6.51 -15.96 7.99
N THR A 81 5.71 -15.08 8.58
CA THR A 81 6.21 -14.05 9.49
C THR A 81 6.02 -14.37 10.96
N ALA A 82 5.48 -15.56 11.23
CA ALA A 82 4.97 -16.00 12.52
C ALA A 82 3.83 -15.11 13.05
N SER A 83 3.10 -15.65 14.03
CA SER A 83 1.97 -14.98 14.68
C SER A 83 2.40 -14.13 15.87
N ASP A 84 3.58 -14.39 16.44
CA ASP A 84 4.07 -13.70 17.63
C ASP A 84 4.63 -12.31 17.30
N MET A 85 4.44 -11.37 18.23
CA MET A 85 4.89 -9.99 18.02
C MET A 85 6.41 -9.89 17.87
N GLU A 86 7.20 -10.72 18.58
CA GLU A 86 8.66 -10.62 18.53
C GLU A 86 9.23 -10.98 17.16
N GLU A 87 8.71 -12.01 16.49
CA GLU A 87 9.11 -12.32 15.11
C GLU A 87 8.61 -11.28 14.10
N VAL A 88 7.41 -10.73 14.28
CA VAL A 88 6.84 -9.71 13.40
C VAL A 88 7.73 -8.45 13.36
N GLU A 89 8.26 -8.05 14.52
CA GLU A 89 9.19 -6.92 14.62
C GLU A 89 10.54 -7.15 13.90
N LYS A 90 10.83 -8.37 13.42
CA LYS A 90 12.05 -8.67 12.66
C LYS A 90 11.87 -8.47 11.15
N TRP A 91 10.67 -8.17 10.67
CA TRP A 91 10.35 -8.00 9.25
C TRP A 91 10.09 -6.53 8.92
N ASN A 92 10.57 -6.06 7.77
CA ASN A 92 10.42 -4.69 7.31
C ASN A 92 9.07 -4.46 6.61
N TRP A 93 8.00 -4.63 7.38
CA TRP A 93 6.62 -4.28 7.04
C TRP A 93 6.46 -2.84 6.58
N GLU A 94 7.18 -1.88 7.18
CA GLU A 94 7.14 -0.49 6.73
C GLU A 94 7.51 -0.36 5.25
N LYS A 95 8.66 -0.91 4.87
CA LYS A 95 9.14 -0.84 3.48
C LYS A 95 8.14 -1.48 2.52
N LEU A 96 7.67 -2.70 2.84
CA LEU A 96 6.73 -3.41 1.97
C LEU A 96 5.42 -2.62 1.82
N THR A 97 4.85 -2.14 2.92
CA THR A 97 3.61 -1.34 2.90
C THR A 97 3.78 -0.08 2.07
N ARG A 98 4.88 0.65 2.25
CA ARG A 98 5.18 1.84 1.45
C ARG A 98 5.36 1.54 -0.03
N GLN A 99 6.06 0.45 -0.37
CA GLN A 99 6.23 0.02 -1.76
C GLN A 99 4.88 -0.34 -2.39
N VAL A 100 4.04 -1.11 -1.69
CA VAL A 100 2.71 -1.49 -2.20
C VAL A 100 1.82 -0.27 -2.41
N MET A 101 1.81 0.65 -1.46
CA MET A 101 0.98 1.83 -1.53
C MET A 101 1.51 2.90 -2.50
N SER A 102 2.79 2.84 -2.83
CA SER A 102 3.40 3.75 -3.79
C SER A 102 2.63 3.73 -5.11
N SER A 103 2.59 4.90 -5.73
CA SER A 103 1.97 5.01 -7.04
C SER A 103 2.91 4.46 -8.11
N PRO A 104 2.50 3.46 -8.91
CA PRO A 104 3.28 2.99 -10.05
C PRO A 104 3.31 4.00 -11.21
N HIS A 105 2.57 5.12 -11.08
CA HIS A 105 2.57 6.21 -12.05
C HIS A 105 2.32 7.56 -11.38
N PRO A 106 3.05 8.64 -11.74
CA PRO A 106 2.77 9.97 -11.21
C PRO A 106 1.30 10.36 -11.45
N THR A 107 0.66 11.03 -10.48
CA THR A 107 -0.68 11.59 -10.69
C THR A 107 -0.62 12.56 -11.88
N PRO A 108 -1.38 12.29 -12.96
CA PRO A 108 -1.35 13.12 -14.14
C PRO A 108 -2.02 14.48 -13.90
N SER A 109 -1.70 15.47 -14.74
CA SER A 109 -2.27 16.82 -14.66
C SER A 109 -3.77 16.88 -15.01
N ASP A 110 -4.27 15.89 -15.75
CA ASP A 110 -5.69 15.77 -16.12
C ASP A 110 -6.13 14.30 -16.24
N ALA A 111 -7.44 14.08 -16.20
CA ALA A 111 -8.02 12.74 -16.28
C ALA A 111 -7.81 12.05 -17.65
N ALA A 112 -7.58 12.81 -18.74
CA ALA A 112 -7.38 12.25 -20.06
C ALA A 112 -6.00 11.58 -20.20
N SER A 113 -5.02 12.08 -19.45
CA SER A 113 -3.65 11.58 -19.40
C SER A 113 -3.53 10.18 -18.79
N TYR A 114 -4.53 9.71 -18.04
CA TYR A 114 -4.63 8.30 -17.61
C TYR A 114 -4.75 7.30 -18.77
N ARG A 115 -5.11 7.80 -19.97
CA ARG A 115 -5.19 6.99 -21.19
C ARG A 115 -3.83 6.81 -21.85
N ASP A 116 -2.81 7.59 -21.46
CA ASP A 116 -1.49 7.47 -22.06
C ASP A 116 -0.90 6.08 -21.76
N GLU A 117 -0.40 5.41 -22.79
CA GLU A 117 -0.10 3.97 -22.80
C GLU A 117 1.27 3.65 -22.19
N GLY A 118 1.74 4.47 -21.25
CA GLY A 118 2.95 4.17 -20.49
C GLY A 118 2.85 2.79 -19.82
N ILE A 119 3.98 2.08 -19.72
CA ILE A 119 4.03 0.83 -18.95
C ILE A 119 4.04 1.20 -17.47
N TRP A 120 2.91 1.03 -16.80
CA TRP A 120 2.83 1.15 -15.35
C TRP A 120 3.58 0.00 -14.71
N SER A 121 4.46 0.27 -13.76
CA SER A 121 5.31 -0.75 -13.16
C SER A 121 5.71 -0.40 -11.74
N TYR A 122 5.77 -1.41 -10.89
CA TYR A 122 6.33 -1.33 -9.55
C TYR A 122 7.86 -1.51 -9.53
N ALA A 123 8.50 -1.72 -10.69
CA ALA A 123 9.95 -1.86 -10.81
C ALA A 123 10.70 -0.63 -10.27
N ASP A 124 10.17 0.58 -10.46
CA ASP A 124 10.80 1.83 -10.05
C ASP A 124 10.89 1.99 -8.52
N VAL A 125 10.02 1.29 -7.78
CA VAL A 125 10.05 1.23 -6.32
C VAL A 125 10.63 -0.09 -5.80
N GLY A 126 11.14 -0.94 -6.69
CA GLY A 126 11.77 -2.21 -6.36
C GLY A 126 10.81 -3.26 -5.80
N LEU A 127 9.56 -3.30 -6.27
CA LEU A 127 8.57 -4.29 -5.87
C LEU A 127 8.25 -5.25 -7.03
N ASP A 128 8.57 -6.54 -6.87
CA ASP A 128 8.27 -7.60 -7.83
C ASP A 128 6.90 -8.24 -7.56
N VAL A 129 5.94 -8.01 -8.45
CA VAL A 129 4.54 -8.40 -8.29
C VAL A 129 3.92 -8.79 -9.64
N PRO A 130 2.88 -9.64 -9.66
CA PRO A 130 2.18 -10.00 -10.90
C PRO A 130 1.56 -8.76 -11.56
N GLY A 131 1.54 -8.71 -12.90
CA GLY A 131 1.00 -7.55 -13.63
C GLY A 131 -0.47 -7.22 -13.33
N GLY A 132 -1.26 -8.21 -12.92
CA GLY A 132 -2.64 -8.01 -12.46
C GLY A 132 -2.73 -7.06 -11.25
N PHE A 133 -1.69 -7.05 -10.40
CA PHE A 133 -1.63 -6.20 -9.22
C PHE A 133 -1.36 -4.75 -9.60
N THR A 134 -0.44 -4.52 -10.53
CA THR A 134 -0.21 -3.18 -11.11
C THR A 134 -1.49 -2.61 -11.71
N ASN A 135 -2.26 -3.42 -12.44
CA ASN A 135 -3.55 -2.98 -12.98
C ASN A 135 -4.58 -2.67 -11.88
N ARG A 136 -4.60 -3.45 -10.80
CA ARG A 136 -5.50 -3.18 -9.67
C ARG A 136 -5.13 -1.88 -8.96
N ARG A 137 -3.85 -1.65 -8.68
CA ARG A 137 -3.38 -0.38 -8.11
C ARG A 137 -3.72 0.80 -9.00
N ARG A 138 -3.57 0.66 -10.32
CA ARG A 138 -3.96 1.67 -11.31
C ARG A 138 -5.42 2.07 -11.20
N ILE A 139 -6.32 1.08 -11.18
CA ILE A 139 -7.75 1.33 -11.02
C ILE A 139 -8.00 2.06 -9.69
N TRP A 140 -7.35 1.61 -8.61
CA TRP A 140 -7.50 2.24 -7.31
C TRP A 140 -7.01 3.70 -7.30
N GLN A 141 -5.88 3.99 -7.95
CA GLN A 141 -5.37 5.37 -8.09
C GLN A 141 -6.34 6.28 -8.84
N ILE A 142 -6.98 5.77 -9.90
CA ILE A 142 -7.98 6.53 -10.64
C ILE A 142 -9.19 6.85 -9.75
N LEU A 143 -9.56 5.96 -8.83
CA LEU A 143 -10.63 6.22 -7.86
C LEU A 143 -10.21 7.22 -6.78
N GLU A 144 -8.95 7.16 -6.33
CA GLU A 144 -8.36 8.13 -5.38
C GLU A 144 -8.35 9.54 -5.99
N ASP A 145 -7.95 9.67 -7.25
CA ASP A 145 -7.81 10.95 -7.94
C ASP A 145 -9.12 11.48 -8.55
N MET A 146 -10.21 10.70 -8.50
CA MET A 146 -11.51 11.11 -9.03
C MET A 146 -12.10 12.20 -8.14
N ARG A 147 -12.16 13.44 -8.65
CA ARG A 147 -12.79 14.54 -7.91
C ARG A 147 -14.30 14.52 -8.11
N TRP A 148 -15.02 15.12 -7.16
CA TRP A 148 -16.49 15.18 -7.23
C TRP A 148 -16.98 15.93 -8.48
N GLU A 149 -16.19 16.88 -9.01
CA GLU A 149 -16.51 17.60 -10.25
C GLU A 149 -16.49 16.67 -11.48
N ASP A 150 -15.65 15.64 -11.49
CA ASP A 150 -15.52 14.69 -12.61
C ASP A 150 -16.75 13.78 -12.76
N VAL A 151 -17.54 13.64 -11.68
CA VAL A 151 -18.79 12.85 -11.65
C VAL A 151 -20.00 13.65 -12.16
N GLN A 152 -19.96 14.98 -12.06
CA GLN A 152 -21.13 15.85 -12.32
C GLN A 152 -21.28 16.32 -13.78
N VAL A 153 -20.26 16.16 -14.63
CA VAL A 153 -20.28 16.65 -16.03
C VAL A 153 -21.32 15.93 -16.93
N LYS A 154 -22.03 14.91 -16.44
CA LYS A 154 -23.11 14.22 -17.18
C LYS A 154 -24.53 14.70 -16.88
N GLY A 155 -24.70 15.81 -16.14
CA GLY A 155 -26.02 16.26 -15.66
C GLY A 155 -26.55 17.60 -16.21
N SER A 156 -25.95 18.20 -17.24
CA SER A 156 -26.47 19.46 -17.81
C SER A 156 -26.46 19.42 -19.33
N ILE A 157 -27.41 18.66 -19.87
CA ILE A 157 -28.01 18.96 -21.17
C ILE A 157 -29.50 19.05 -20.93
N GLU A 158 -29.98 20.28 -20.70
CA GLU A 158 -31.18 20.87 -21.30
C GLU A 158 -31.26 22.37 -20.95
#